data_AF-A0A3B0PKD2-F1
#
_entry.id   AF-A0A3B0PKD2-F1
#
_cell.length_a   1.000
_cell.length_b   1.000
_cell.length_c   1.000
_cell.angle_alpha   90.00
_cell.angle_beta   90.00
_cell.angle_gamma   90.00
#
_symmetry.space_group_name_H-M   'P 1'
#
loop_
_entity.id
_entity.type
_entity.pdbx_description
1 polymer ?
#
loop_
_entity_poly.entity_id
_entity_poly.type
_entity_poly.pdbx_seq_one_letter_code
_entity_poly.pdbx_strand_id
1 'polypeptide(L)'
;MIIDYNLADIVIFVADRIELVDQTYEEFGIYIDKKEDIEETSSAKDLSKHIKSKEQKIIVTSINKLSKQSETYKHIIDKKRIVLIFDEAHRSTSSEMMKDIKKLFNKRTIIFGFTGTPIFDNNELTTEDIFGEQLDRYTMGDSIIHDQVLKFAFKYLIFEKLYKW
;
A
#
# COMPACT_ATOMS: atom_id res chain seq x y z
N MET A 1 5.85 4.24 16.43
CA MET A 1 5.46 4.34 15.00
C MET A 1 5.89 5.70 14.42
N ILE A 2 5.92 5.91 13.10
CA ILE A 2 6.44 7.15 12.45
C ILE A 2 5.84 8.45 13.05
N ILE A 3 4.57 8.42 13.44
CA ILE A 3 3.88 9.56 14.05
C ILE A 3 4.32 9.80 15.50
N ASP A 4 4.52 8.75 16.30
CA ASP A 4 4.95 8.87 17.71
C ASP A 4 6.33 9.54 17.84
N TYR A 5 7.20 9.35 16.83
CA TYR A 5 8.51 10.00 16.75
C TYR A 5 8.46 11.38 16.07
N ASN A 6 7.26 11.90 15.77
CA ASN A 6 7.04 13.18 15.09
C ASN A 6 7.84 13.32 13.78
N LEU A 7 7.98 12.21 13.03
CA LEU A 7 8.72 12.19 11.77
C LEU A 7 7.83 12.54 10.57
N ALA A 8 6.51 12.36 10.70
CA ALA A 8 5.52 12.71 9.70
C ALA A 8 4.37 13.52 10.30
N ASP A 9 3.76 14.36 9.48
CA ASP A 9 2.51 15.04 9.82
C ASP A 9 1.31 14.15 9.47
N ILE A 10 1.41 13.35 8.40
CA ILE A 10 0.36 12.39 8.00
C ILE A 10 1.03 11.12 7.50
N VAL A 11 0.52 9.97 7.93
CA VAL A 11 0.82 8.66 7.32
C VAL A 11 -0.43 8.15 6.63
N ILE A 12 -0.34 7.76 5.36
CA ILE A 12 -1.46 7.23 4.58
C ILE A 12 -1.13 5.79 4.19
N PHE A 13 -1.87 4.84 4.75
CA PHE A 13 -1.87 3.45 4.31
C PHE A 13 -2.84 3.29 3.15
N VAL A 14 -2.34 2.77 2.05
CA VAL A 14 -3.03 2.65 0.78
C VAL A 14 -3.14 1.18 0.42
N ALA A 15 -4.37 0.66 0.48
CA ALA A 15 -4.68 -0.70 0.07
C ALA A 15 -5.38 -0.72 -1.30
N ASP A 16 -5.31 -1.85 -2.00
CA ASP A 16 -6.01 -2.06 -3.27
C ASP A 16 -7.53 -2.18 -3.08
N ARG A 17 -7.96 -3.01 -2.12
CA ARG A 17 -9.38 -3.34 -1.90
C ARG A 17 -9.91 -2.77 -0.59
N ILE A 18 -11.18 -2.42 -0.60
CA ILE A 18 -11.93 -1.92 0.57
C ILE A 18 -12.01 -2.99 1.67
N GLU A 19 -12.16 -4.28 1.31
CA GLU A 19 -12.24 -5.38 2.29
C GLU A 19 -10.93 -5.58 3.07
N LEU A 20 -9.79 -5.19 2.49
CA LEU A 20 -8.49 -5.19 3.17
C LEU A 20 -8.35 -3.99 4.10
N VAL A 21 -9.06 -2.88 3.84
CA VAL A 21 -9.00 -1.66 4.68
C VAL A 21 -9.58 -1.92 6.07
N ASP A 22 -10.69 -2.65 6.17
CA ASP A 22 -11.31 -3.00 7.46
C ASP A 22 -10.39 -3.89 8.31
N GLN A 23 -9.82 -4.94 7.70
CA GLN A 23 -8.86 -5.83 8.37
C GLN A 23 -7.60 -5.05 8.79
N THR A 24 -7.07 -4.21 7.90
CA THR A 24 -5.89 -3.39 8.16
C THR A 24 -6.16 -2.41 9.30
N TYR A 25 -7.34 -1.79 9.35
CA TYR A 25 -7.72 -0.88 10.44
C TYR A 25 -7.81 -1.59 11.80
N GLU A 26 -8.40 -2.79 11.84
CA GLU A 26 -8.45 -3.61 13.06
C GLU A 26 -7.05 -4.02 13.52
N GLU A 27 -6.20 -4.50 12.61
CA GLU A 27 -4.82 -4.88 12.89
C GLU A 27 -4.01 -3.69 13.42
N PHE A 28 -4.09 -2.53 12.76
CA PHE A 28 -3.42 -1.31 13.23
C PHE A 28 -3.92 -0.87 14.60
N GLY A 29 -5.22 -0.98 14.88
CA GLY A 29 -5.78 -0.65 16.18
C GLY A 29 -5.27 -1.52 17.34
N ILE A 30 -4.68 -2.69 17.06
CA ILE A 30 -4.05 -3.56 18.07
C ILE A 30 -2.63 -3.09 18.39
N TYR A 31 -1.90 -2.55 17.41
CA TYR A 31 -0.49 -2.19 17.55
C TYR A 31 -0.25 -0.71 17.88
N ILE A 32 -1.29 0.11 17.88
CA ILE A 32 -1.19 1.56 18.10
C ILE A 32 -1.81 1.91 19.44
N ASP A 33 -0.99 2.49 20.33
CA ASP A 33 -1.40 2.92 21.67
C ASP A 33 -2.54 3.95 21.64
N LYS A 34 -2.68 4.68 20.53
CA LYS A 34 -3.70 5.71 20.29
C LYS A 34 -4.54 5.41 19.05
N LYS A 35 -5.50 4.50 19.19
CA LYS A 35 -6.44 4.16 18.11
C LYS A 35 -7.22 5.38 17.58
N GLU A 36 -7.36 6.43 18.39
CA GLU A 36 -7.96 7.72 18.02
C GLU A 36 -7.20 8.50 16.94
N ASP A 37 -5.92 8.17 16.70
CA ASP A 37 -5.12 8.77 15.63
C ASP A 37 -5.32 8.07 14.27
N ILE A 38 -6.08 6.97 14.23
CA ILE A 38 -6.34 6.19 13.01
C ILE A 38 -7.73 6.51 12.48
N GLU A 39 -7.78 6.96 11.23
CA GLU A 39 -9.02 7.29 10.52
C GLU A 39 -9.13 6.46 9.25
N GLU A 40 -10.30 5.86 9.04
CA GLU A 40 -10.66 5.29 7.75
C GLU A 40 -11.39 6.34 6.91
N THR A 41 -11.41 6.18 5.59
CA THR A 41 -12.02 7.18 4.70
C THR A 41 -13.15 6.55 3.90
N SER A 42 -14.37 7.06 4.08
CA SER A 42 -15.55 6.58 3.35
C SER A 42 -15.53 6.95 1.87
N SER A 43 -14.88 8.07 1.51
CA SER A 43 -14.86 8.61 0.14
C SER A 43 -13.62 9.46 -0.13
N ALA A 44 -13.37 9.78 -1.41
CA ALA A 44 -12.30 10.71 -1.79
C ALA A 44 -12.46 12.10 -1.15
N LYS A 45 -13.71 12.58 -0.98
CA LYS A 45 -13.99 13.87 -0.32
C LYS A 45 -13.64 13.83 1.16
N ASP A 46 -13.86 12.69 1.80
CA ASP A 46 -13.53 12.45 3.19
C ASP A 46 -12.02 12.46 3.41
N LEU A 47 -11.28 11.73 2.57
CA LEU A 47 -9.82 11.77 2.52
C LEU A 47 -9.29 13.20 2.38
N SER A 48 -9.90 14.03 1.52
CA SER A 48 -9.51 15.44 1.39
C SER A 48 -9.67 16.23 2.69
N LYS A 49 -10.65 15.90 3.56
CA LYS A 49 -10.81 16.58 4.86
C LYS A 49 -9.66 16.23 5.80
N HIS A 50 -9.30 14.94 5.90
CA HIS A 50 -8.20 14.50 6.74
C HIS A 50 -6.87 15.08 6.25
N ILE A 51 -6.61 15.09 4.93
CA ILE A 51 -5.41 15.73 4.35
C ILE A 51 -5.34 17.23 4.69
N LYS A 52 -6.47 17.92 4.91
CA LYS A 52 -6.50 19.34 5.28
C LYS A 52 -6.33 19.59 6.78
N SER A 53 -6.59 18.59 7.63
CA SER A 53 -6.48 18.73 9.09
C SER A 53 -5.07 19.13 9.52
N LYS A 54 -4.91 19.85 10.62
CA LYS A 54 -3.60 20.16 11.20
C LYS A 54 -3.10 19.08 12.16
N GLU A 55 -3.97 18.13 12.51
CA GLU A 55 -3.68 17.03 13.43
C GLU A 55 -2.80 15.98 12.75
N GLN A 56 -1.93 15.35 13.54
CA GLN A 56 -1.19 14.18 13.10
C GLN A 56 -2.12 12.98 13.08
N LYS A 57 -2.21 12.30 11.93
CA LYS A 57 -3.13 11.18 11.75
C LYS A 57 -2.55 10.10 10.86
N ILE A 58 -3.01 8.89 11.11
CA ILE A 58 -2.89 7.75 10.21
C ILE A 58 -4.20 7.63 9.46
N ILE A 59 -4.11 7.57 8.15
CA ILE A 59 -5.27 7.47 7.29
C ILE A 59 -5.19 6.14 6.57
N VAL A 60 -6.22 5.31 6.69
CA VAL A 60 -6.36 4.11 5.89
C VAL A 60 -7.34 4.39 4.75
N THR A 61 -6.90 4.16 3.52
CA THR A 61 -7.69 4.46 2.32
C THR A 61 -7.38 3.50 1.18
N SER A 62 -8.18 3.56 0.12
CA SER A 62 -7.90 2.82 -1.10
C SER A 62 -7.18 3.68 -2.12
N ILE A 63 -6.38 3.03 -2.99
CA ILE A 63 -5.68 3.71 -4.08
C ILE A 63 -6.62 4.53 -4.97
N ASN A 64 -7.84 4.02 -5.22
CA ASN A 64 -8.87 4.68 -5.99
C ASN A 64 -9.36 6.00 -5.37
N LYS A 65 -9.40 6.10 -4.04
CA LYS A 65 -9.79 7.32 -3.32
C LYS A 65 -8.63 8.34 -3.33
N LEU A 66 -7.40 7.85 -3.25
CA LEU A 66 -6.19 8.67 -3.27
C LEU A 66 -5.89 9.24 -4.68
N SER A 67 -6.07 8.46 -5.74
CA SER A 67 -5.82 8.91 -7.12
C SER A 67 -6.81 9.98 -7.60
N LYS A 68 -7.99 10.07 -6.99
CA LYS A 68 -9.03 11.08 -7.28
C LYS A 68 -8.80 12.42 -6.58
N GLN A 69 -7.72 12.59 -5.82
CA GLN A 69 -7.44 13.85 -5.13
C GLN A 69 -7.05 14.96 -6.12
N SER A 70 -7.61 16.16 -5.90
CA SER A 70 -7.40 17.29 -6.80
C SER A 70 -6.06 17.99 -6.56
N GLU A 71 -5.40 18.40 -7.65
CA GLU A 71 -4.22 19.30 -7.61
C GLU A 71 -4.48 20.61 -6.88
N THR A 72 -5.75 21.03 -6.73
CA THR A 72 -6.12 22.19 -5.91
C THR A 72 -5.58 22.08 -4.47
N TYR A 73 -5.37 20.86 -3.95
CA TYR A 73 -4.83 20.63 -2.61
C TYR A 73 -3.30 20.52 -2.55
N LYS A 74 -2.61 20.61 -3.70
CA LYS A 74 -1.15 20.49 -3.78
C LYS A 74 -0.44 21.46 -2.85
N HIS A 75 -0.88 22.71 -2.77
CA HIS A 75 -0.31 23.73 -1.87
C HIS A 75 -0.42 23.38 -0.37
N ILE A 76 -1.36 22.52 0.02
CA ILE A 76 -1.53 22.04 1.41
C ILE A 76 -0.63 20.84 1.63
N ILE A 77 -0.70 19.87 0.71
CA ILE A 77 0.14 18.67 0.68
C ILE A 77 1.62 19.06 0.73
N ASP A 78 2.01 20.08 -0.02
CA ASP A 78 3.39 20.51 -0.16
C ASP A 78 4.03 21.03 1.14
N LYS A 79 3.20 21.49 2.07
CA LYS A 79 3.62 22.02 3.36
C LYS A 79 3.75 20.96 4.45
N LYS A 80 3.41 19.70 4.12
CA LYS A 80 3.36 18.59 5.08
C LYS A 80 4.42 17.54 4.78
N ARG A 81 4.90 16.89 5.83
CA ARG A 81 5.68 15.65 5.77
C ARG A 81 4.69 14.50 5.69
N ILE A 82 4.55 13.94 4.49
CA ILE A 82 3.60 12.85 4.24
C ILE A 82 4.38 11.57 3.95
N VAL A 83 3.95 10.48 4.58
CA VAL A 83 4.43 9.13 4.25
C VAL A 83 3.27 8.36 3.64
N LEU A 84 3.47 7.83 2.44
CA LEU A 84 2.54 6.90 1.78
C LEU A 84 3.09 5.49 1.92
N ILE A 85 2.25 4.56 2.35
CA ILE A 85 2.60 3.15 2.47
C ILE A 85 1.59 2.34 1.65
N PHE A 86 2.07 1.73 0.57
CA PHE A 86 1.27 0.91 -0.32
C PHE A 86 1.40 -0.55 0.06
N ASP A 87 0.27 -1.21 0.29
CA ASP A 87 0.19 -2.67 0.37
C ASP A 87 -0.13 -3.26 -1.01
N GLU A 88 0.40 -4.45 -1.27
CA GLU A 88 0.36 -5.14 -2.56
C GLU A 88 0.76 -4.25 -3.75
N ALA A 89 1.96 -3.67 -3.63
CA ALA A 89 2.64 -2.80 -4.60
C ALA A 89 3.02 -3.49 -5.94
N HIS A 90 2.08 -4.25 -6.51
CA HIS A 90 2.20 -4.97 -7.78
C HIS A 90 0.89 -5.03 -8.60
N ARG A 91 -0.30 -5.04 -7.99
CA ARG A 91 -1.48 -5.64 -8.67
C ARG A 91 -2.44 -4.64 -9.34
N SER A 92 -2.38 -3.37 -8.99
CA SER A 92 -3.57 -2.50 -9.11
C SER A 92 -3.29 -1.00 -9.01
N THR A 93 -2.06 -0.62 -8.73
CA THR A 93 -1.47 0.65 -9.15
C THR A 93 -1.39 0.64 -10.67
N SER A 94 -2.51 0.90 -11.35
CA SER A 94 -2.43 1.24 -12.78
C SER A 94 -1.38 2.32 -12.91
N SER A 95 -0.49 2.20 -13.90
CA SER A 95 0.58 3.18 -14.12
C SER A 95 0.03 4.61 -14.13
N GLU A 96 -1.22 4.79 -14.55
CA GLU A 96 -1.97 6.04 -14.54
C GLU A 96 -2.35 6.55 -13.13
N MET A 97 -2.97 5.72 -12.27
CA MET A 97 -3.31 6.16 -10.90
C MET A 97 -2.05 6.54 -10.12
N MET A 98 -0.97 5.76 -10.27
CA MET A 98 0.28 6.06 -9.59
C MET A 98 0.97 7.30 -10.18
N LYS A 99 0.85 7.56 -11.49
CA LYS A 99 1.27 8.83 -12.10
C LYS A 99 0.51 10.00 -11.50
N ASP A 100 -0.80 9.90 -11.33
CA ASP A 100 -1.60 11.00 -10.78
C ASP A 100 -1.30 11.26 -9.30
N ILE A 101 -1.08 10.20 -8.52
CA ILE A 101 -0.58 10.31 -7.15
C ILE A 101 0.79 11.01 -7.17
N LYS A 102 1.76 10.53 -7.95
CA LYS A 102 3.10 11.13 -8.03
C LYS A 102 3.07 12.60 -8.50
N LYS A 103 2.13 13.01 -9.36
CA LYS A 103 1.94 14.42 -9.75
C LYS A 103 1.44 15.28 -8.59
N LEU A 104 0.56 14.73 -7.75
CA LEU A 104 -0.02 15.46 -6.63
C LEU A 104 1.00 15.70 -5.52
N PHE A 105 1.73 14.66 -5.12
CA PHE A 105 2.71 14.71 -4.05
C PHE A 105 4.05 15.33 -4.52
N ASN A 106 4.86 15.83 -3.58
CA ASN A 106 6.12 16.50 -3.88
C ASN A 106 7.32 15.73 -3.32
N LYS A 107 8.53 16.29 -3.50
CA LYS A 107 9.80 15.71 -3.02
C LYS A 107 9.88 15.50 -1.51
N ARG A 108 8.99 16.09 -0.71
CA ARG A 108 8.92 15.89 0.75
C ARG A 108 8.08 14.67 1.12
N THR A 109 7.33 14.12 0.18
CA THR A 109 6.56 12.90 0.39
C THR A 109 7.47 11.69 0.26
N ILE A 110 7.44 10.80 1.25
CA ILE A 110 8.14 9.53 1.21
C ILE A 110 7.13 8.46 0.83
N ILE A 111 7.50 7.56 -0.09
CA ILE A 111 6.63 6.50 -0.57
C ILE A 111 7.32 5.16 -0.27
N PHE A 112 6.61 4.26 0.40
CA PHE A 112 6.99 2.87 0.60
C PHE A 112 5.99 1.95 -0.10
N GLY A 113 6.48 0.82 -0.61
CA GLY A 113 5.66 -0.23 -1.19
C GLY A 113 6.05 -1.59 -0.62
N PHE A 114 5.06 -2.34 -0.16
CA PHE A 114 5.19 -3.73 0.25
C PHE A 114 4.53 -4.62 -0.79
N THR A 115 5.22 -5.68 -1.22
CA THR A 115 4.65 -6.64 -2.17
C THR A 115 5.35 -7.99 -2.06
N GLY A 116 4.56 -9.07 -2.11
CA GLY A 116 5.10 -10.43 -2.23
C GLY A 116 5.49 -10.80 -3.66
N THR A 117 5.03 -10.03 -4.66
CA THR A 117 5.17 -10.32 -6.09
C THR A 117 5.61 -9.08 -6.86
N PRO A 118 6.86 -8.61 -6.67
CA PRO A 118 7.39 -7.47 -7.41
C PRO A 118 7.42 -7.70 -8.94
N ILE A 119 7.16 -6.64 -9.70
CA ILE A 119 7.23 -6.62 -11.16
C ILE A 119 8.67 -6.33 -11.59
N PHE A 120 9.23 -7.25 -12.40
CA PHE A 120 10.59 -7.15 -12.94
C PHE A 120 10.63 -7.06 -14.48
N ASP A 121 9.49 -7.15 -15.17
CA ASP A 121 9.45 -7.13 -16.64
C ASP A 121 9.64 -5.71 -17.17
N ASN A 122 10.64 -5.53 -18.04
CA ASN A 122 11.01 -4.25 -18.65
C ASN A 122 10.00 -3.77 -19.72
N ASN A 123 9.04 -4.61 -20.12
CA ASN A 123 7.97 -4.18 -21.03
C ASN A 123 6.90 -3.33 -20.34
N GLU A 124 6.87 -3.34 -19.01
CA GLU A 124 6.02 -2.49 -18.17
C GLU A 124 6.87 -1.68 -17.18
N LEU A 125 6.25 -0.77 -16.42
CA LEU A 125 6.95 -0.09 -15.33
C LEU A 125 7.22 -1.11 -14.22
N THR A 126 8.49 -1.27 -13.85
CA THR A 126 8.88 -2.19 -12.77
C THR A 126 8.46 -1.64 -11.41
N THR A 127 8.39 -2.52 -10.41
CA THR A 127 8.15 -2.07 -9.02
C THR A 127 9.21 -1.05 -8.58
N GLU A 128 10.45 -1.21 -9.02
CA GLU A 128 11.55 -0.29 -8.74
C GLU A 128 11.37 1.08 -9.43
N ASP A 129 10.88 1.12 -10.68
CA ASP A 129 10.56 2.40 -11.35
C ASP A 129 9.47 3.19 -10.61
N ILE A 130 8.56 2.48 -9.96
CA ILE A 130 7.43 3.06 -9.25
C ILE A 130 7.81 3.47 -7.83
N PHE A 131 8.48 2.61 -7.07
CA PHE A 131 8.71 2.80 -5.63
C PHE A 131 10.16 3.15 -5.28
N GLY A 132 11.10 2.99 -6.21
CA GLY A 132 12.53 3.14 -5.97
C GLY A 132 13.21 1.82 -5.59
N GLU A 133 14.46 1.93 -5.16
CA GLU A 133 15.33 0.80 -4.81
C GLU A 133 14.68 -0.12 -3.77
N GLN A 134 14.88 -1.43 -3.96
CA GLN A 134 14.44 -2.42 -3.00
C GLN A 134 15.24 -2.31 -1.70
N LEU A 135 14.60 -1.86 -0.63
CA LEU A 135 15.22 -1.65 0.68
C LEU A 135 15.54 -2.97 1.41
N ASP A 136 14.68 -3.97 1.28
CA ASP A 136 14.84 -5.27 1.93
C ASP A 136 14.07 -6.35 1.16
N ARG A 137 14.42 -7.62 1.38
CA ARG A 137 13.77 -8.78 0.77
C ARG A 137 13.69 -9.94 1.76
N TYR A 138 12.47 -10.35 2.05
CA TYR A 138 12.16 -11.59 2.73
C TYR A 138 11.34 -12.49 1.80
N THR A 139 11.92 -13.60 1.35
CA THR A 139 11.32 -14.45 0.32
C THR A 139 10.42 -15.53 0.92
N MET A 140 9.56 -16.12 0.10
CA MET A 140 8.85 -17.35 0.48
C MET A 140 9.80 -18.50 0.83
N GLY A 141 11.01 -18.53 0.26
CA GLY A 141 12.03 -19.51 0.64
C GLY A 141 12.49 -19.33 2.08
N ASP A 142 12.77 -18.08 2.47
CA ASP A 142 13.16 -17.72 3.84
C ASP A 142 12.05 -18.07 4.83
N SER A 143 10.79 -17.74 4.49
CA SER A 143 9.65 -18.03 5.36
C SER A 143 9.38 -19.52 5.55
N ILE A 144 9.65 -20.35 4.54
CA ILE A 144 9.58 -21.81 4.65
C ILE A 144 10.71 -22.35 5.54
N ILE A 145 11.92 -21.80 5.44
CA ILE A 145 13.08 -22.22 6.26
C ILE A 145 12.84 -21.87 7.73
N HIS A 146 12.21 -20.74 8.00
CA HIS A 146 11.93 -20.26 9.36
C HIS A 146 10.60 -20.78 9.94
N ASP A 147 9.94 -21.73 9.28
CA ASP A 147 8.64 -22.29 9.67
C ASP A 147 7.56 -21.22 9.92
N GLN A 148 7.63 -20.09 9.20
CA GLN A 148 6.65 -19.00 9.29
C GLN A 148 5.45 -19.21 8.33
N VAL A 149 5.59 -20.08 7.33
CA VAL A 149 4.53 -20.44 6.38
C VAL A 149 4.48 -21.94 6.11
N LEU A 150 3.33 -22.42 5.65
CA LEU A 150 3.17 -23.81 5.24
C LEU A 150 3.81 -24.09 3.88
N LYS A 151 4.37 -25.30 3.72
CA LYS A 151 4.93 -25.78 2.46
C LYS A 151 3.81 -26.15 1.49
N PHE A 152 4.02 -25.85 0.21
CA PHE A 152 3.10 -26.26 -0.85
C PHE A 152 3.36 -27.71 -1.28
N ALA A 153 2.32 -28.53 -1.36
CA ALA A 153 2.37 -29.88 -1.93
C ALA A 153 1.70 -29.86 -3.31
N PHE A 154 2.51 -29.76 -4.38
CA PHE A 154 1.99 -29.78 -5.75
C PHE A 154 1.80 -31.22 -6.24
N LYS A 155 0.59 -31.53 -6.73
CA LYS A 155 0.27 -32.80 -7.39
C LYS A 155 -0.37 -32.52 -8.74
N TYR A 156 0.30 -32.92 -9.82
CA TYR A 156 -0.32 -32.94 -11.15
C TYR A 156 -1.26 -34.14 -11.24
N LEU A 157 -2.56 -33.88 -11.38
CA LEU A 157 -3.52 -34.90 -11.73
C LEU A 157 -3.46 -35.10 -13.25
N ILE A 158 -2.60 -36.03 -13.68
CA ILE A 158 -2.66 -36.53 -15.06
C ILE A 158 -3.85 -37.47 -15.12
N PHE A 159 -4.97 -37.00 -15.70
CA PHE A 159 -6.04 -37.89 -16.13
C PHE A 159 -5.55 -38.63 -17.38
N GLU A 160 -4.97 -39.83 -17.19
CA GLU A 160 -4.79 -40.74 -18.31
C GLU A 160 -6.17 -41.10 -18.85
N LYS A 161 -6.35 -40.81 -20.15
CA LYS A 161 -7.55 -41.07 -20.93
C LYS A 161 -8.07 -42.48 -20.67
N LEU A 162 -9.34 -42.57 -20.27
CA LEU A 162 -10.18 -43.76 -20.45
C LEU A 162 -10.36 -44.02 -21.95
N TYR A 163 -9.32 -44.50 -22.62
CA TYR A 163 -9.49 -45.32 -23.83
C TYR A 163 -9.67 -46.75 -23.35
N LYS A 164 -10.92 -47.12 -23.07
CA LYS A 164 -11.34 -48.52 -23.16
C LYS A 164 -12.21 -48.62 -24.40
N TRP A 165 -11.72 -49.43 -25.33
CA TRP A 165 -12.39 -49.91 -26.53
C TRP A 165 -13.70 -50.61 -26.20
#